data_AF-A0A7K6NT27-F1
#
_entry.id   AF-A0A7K6NT27-F1
#
_cell.length_a   1.000
_cell.length_b   1.000
_cell.length_c   1.000
_cell.angle_alpha   90.00
_cell.angle_beta   90.00
_cell.angle_gamma   90.00
#
_symmetry.space_group_name_H-M   'P 1'
#
loop_
_entity.id
_entity.type
_entity.pdbx_description
1 polymer ?
#
loop_
_entity_poly.entity_id
_entity_poly.type
_entity_poly.pdbx_seq_one_letter_code
_entity_poly.pdbx_strand_id
1 'polypeptide(L)'
;TPCNLTRYNKELSMVKIPSKTSAKYLEKKFNKSEKYISENILVLDIFFEALNYETIEQKKAYEVAALLGDIGGQMGLFIGASILTILELFDYIYEV
;
A
#
# COMPACT_ATOMS: atom_id res chain seq x y z
N THR A 1 12.59 -2.89 8.60
CA THR A 1 11.49 -3.30 7.69
C THR A 1 11.89 -3.00 6.27
N PRO A 2 11.57 -3.85 5.29
CA PRO A 2 11.93 -3.61 3.89
C PRO A 2 11.12 -2.45 3.29
N CYS A 3 11.71 -1.69 2.36
CA CYS A 3 11.06 -0.56 1.69
C CYS A 3 9.99 -0.99 0.68
N ASN A 4 10.07 -2.23 0.18
CA ASN A 4 9.07 -2.82 -0.69
C ASN A 4 8.45 -4.03 0.03
N LEU A 5 7.13 -4.01 0.19
CA LEU A 5 6.36 -5.06 0.84
C LEU A 5 5.03 -5.22 0.11
N THR A 6 4.72 -6.45 -0.30
CA THR A 6 3.39 -6.81 -0.80
C THR A 6 2.63 -7.55 0.29
N ARG A 7 1.48 -7.04 0.71
CA ARG A 7 0.61 -7.65 1.70
C ARG A 7 -0.72 -8.02 1.07
N TYR A 8 -1.10 -9.29 1.19
CA TYR A 8 -2.42 -9.77 0.78
C TYR A 8 -3.34 -9.77 1.99
N ASN A 9 -4.30 -8.84 2.03
CA ASN A 9 -5.40 -8.91 2.99
C ASN A 9 -6.33 -10.04 2.56
N LYS A 10 -6.75 -10.85 3.53
CA LYS A 10 -7.59 -12.03 3.30
C LYS A 10 -8.87 -11.90 4.10
N GLU A 11 -9.99 -12.05 3.42
CA GLU A 11 -11.29 -12.21 4.05
C GLU A 11 -11.73 -13.66 3.88
N LEU A 12 -12.14 -14.31 4.98
CA LEU A 12 -12.53 -15.71 4.97
C LEU A 12 -14.03 -15.83 5.19
N SER A 13 -14.69 -16.53 4.28
CA SER A 13 -16.06 -17.00 4.46
C SER A 13 -16.08 -18.53 4.40
N MET A 14 -16.89 -19.14 5.27
CA MET A 14 -16.97 -20.60 5.40
C MET A 14 -18.42 -21.05 5.31
N VAL A 15 -18.65 -22.11 4.54
CA VAL A 15 -19.95 -22.79 4.44
C VAL A 15 -19.80 -24.26 4.78
N LYS A 16 -20.83 -24.85 5.38
CA LYS A 16 -20.81 -26.26 5.76
C LYS A 16 -20.93 -27.15 4.52
N ILE A 17 -19.96 -28.06 4.35
CA ILE A 17 -19.94 -29.12 3.34
C ILE A 17 -19.83 -30.47 4.06
N PRO A 18 -20.51 -31.54 3.60
CA PRO A 18 -21.48 -31.59 2.50
C PRO A 18 -22.90 -31.17 2.92
N SER A 19 -23.72 -30.78 1.94
CA SER A 19 -25.17 -30.66 2.15
C SER A 19 -25.81 -32.05 2.24
N LYS A 20 -27.00 -32.16 2.85
CA LYS A 20 -27.72 -33.45 2.99
C LYS A 20 -28.00 -34.14 1.65
N THR A 21 -28.17 -33.37 0.58
CA THR A 21 -28.39 -33.89 -0.78
C THR A 21 -27.08 -34.35 -1.42
N SER A 22 -25.99 -33.61 -1.23
CA SER A 22 -24.68 -33.91 -1.83
C SER A 22 -23.90 -34.99 -1.07
N ALA A 23 -24.22 -35.23 0.21
CA ALA A 23 -23.57 -36.25 1.05
C ALA A 23 -23.61 -37.65 0.41
N LYS A 24 -24.81 -38.11 0.01
CA LYS A 24 -25.01 -39.42 -0.64
C LYS A 24 -24.25 -39.57 -1.96
N TYR A 25 -24.09 -38.48 -2.71
CA TYR A 25 -23.30 -38.49 -3.95
C TYR A 25 -21.80 -38.62 -3.65
N LEU A 26 -21.31 -37.85 -2.68
CA LEU A 26 -19.90 -37.88 -2.27
C LEU A 26 -19.52 -39.23 -1.64
N GLU A 27 -20.40 -39.82 -0.84
CA GLU A 27 -20.20 -41.17 -0.29
C GLU A 27 -20.01 -42.22 -1.39
N LYS A 28 -20.89 -42.24 -2.40
CA LYS A 28 -20.79 -43.18 -3.54
C LYS A 28 -19.55 -42.92 -4.41
N LYS A 29 -19.19 -41.65 -4.60
CA LYS A 29 -18.04 -41.26 -5.43
C LYS A 29 -16.70 -41.60 -4.78
N PHE A 30 -16.59 -41.39 -3.47
CA PHE A 30 -15.35 -41.62 -2.72
C PHE A 30 -15.32 -42.96 -1.99
N ASN A 31 -16.42 -43.73 -2.01
CA ASN A 31 -16.61 -44.99 -1.29
C ASN A 31 -16.23 -44.89 0.20
N LYS A 32 -16.70 -43.82 0.85
CA LYS A 32 -16.47 -43.52 2.28
C LYS A 32 -17.80 -43.23 2.96
N SER A 33 -17.85 -43.39 4.28
CA SER A 33 -19.05 -43.08 5.07
C SER A 33 -19.33 -41.58 5.12
N GLU A 34 -20.60 -41.21 5.33
CA GLU A 34 -21.04 -39.81 5.48
C GLU A 34 -20.19 -39.06 6.50
N LYS A 35 -19.93 -39.70 7.63
CA LYS A 35 -19.14 -39.15 8.74
C LYS A 35 -17.71 -38.85 8.30
N TYR A 36 -17.08 -39.76 7.56
CA TYR A 36 -15.73 -39.55 7.04
C TYR A 36 -15.66 -38.38 6.06
N ILE A 37 -16.65 -38.25 5.18
CA ILE A 37 -16.79 -37.14 4.23
C ILE A 37 -16.91 -35.81 5.00
N SER A 38 -17.74 -35.75 6.05
CA SER A 38 -17.94 -34.50 6.81
C SER A 38 -16.73 -34.08 7.66
N GLU A 39 -15.89 -35.02 8.08
CA GLU A 39 -14.75 -34.76 8.97
C GLU A 39 -13.43 -34.52 8.21
N ASN A 40 -13.32 -35.00 6.95
CA ASN A 40 -12.05 -35.00 6.22
C ASN A 40 -12.08 -34.20 4.91
N ILE A 41 -13.26 -33.86 4.36
CA ILE A 41 -13.34 -33.08 3.12
C ILE A 41 -13.41 -31.60 3.42
N LEU A 42 -12.53 -30.84 2.75
CA LEU A 42 -12.52 -29.39 2.72
C LEU A 42 -12.49 -28.91 1.26
N VAL A 43 -13.15 -27.79 0.99
CA VAL A 43 -13.06 -27.07 -0.28
C VAL A 43 -12.49 -25.69 0.04
N LEU A 44 -11.44 -25.30 -0.68
CA LEU A 44 -10.76 -24.02 -0.50
C LEU A 44 -10.75 -23.28 -1.83
N ASP A 45 -11.50 -22.20 -1.90
CA ASP A 45 -11.53 -21.30 -3.06
C ASP A 45 -10.78 -20.01 -2.71
N ILE A 46 -9.69 -19.74 -3.42
CA ILE A 46 -8.88 -18.53 -3.27
C ILE A 46 -9.09 -17.68 -4.52
N PHE A 47 -9.65 -16.50 -4.35
CA PHE A 47 -9.92 -15.55 -5.44
C PHE A 47 -9.69 -14.11 -4.97
N PHE A 48 -9.52 -13.20 -5.92
CA PHE A 48 -9.48 -11.77 -5.66
C PHE A 48 -10.90 -11.19 -5.73
N GLU A 49 -11.31 -10.42 -4.72
CA GLU A 49 -12.64 -9.80 -4.67
C GLU A 49 -12.84 -8.77 -5.80
N ALA A 50 -11.83 -7.95 -6.06
CA ALA A 50 -11.77 -7.02 -7.16
C ALA A 50 -10.33 -6.92 -7.69
N LEU A 51 -10.15 -6.52 -8.95
CA LEU A 51 -8.84 -6.24 -9.57
C LEU A 51 -8.23 -4.90 -9.09
N ASN A 52 -8.53 -4.52 -7.84
CA ASN A 52 -8.07 -3.28 -7.25
C ASN A 52 -6.84 -3.58 -6.39
N TYR A 53 -5.75 -2.86 -6.65
CA TYR A 53 -4.54 -2.92 -5.85
C TYR A 53 -4.44 -1.65 -5.01
N GLU A 54 -4.20 -1.79 -3.70
CA GLU A 54 -3.93 -0.65 -2.83
C GLU A 54 -2.42 -0.46 -2.72
N THR A 55 -1.92 0.69 -3.15
CA THR A 55 -0.51 1.09 -2.98
C THR A 55 -0.39 2.07 -1.82
N ILE A 56 0.38 1.68 -0.79
CA ILE A 56 0.72 2.55 0.34
C ILE A 56 2.18 2.99 0.17
N GLU A 57 2.37 4.22 -0.30
CA GLU A 57 3.69 4.81 -0.48
C GLU A 57 3.98 5.85 0.61
N GLN A 58 5.16 5.78 1.22
CA GLN A 58 5.66 6.81 2.12
C GLN A 58 6.38 7.87 1.30
N LYS A 59 5.75 9.03 1.12
CA LYS A 59 6.35 10.18 0.46
C LYS A 59 6.97 11.12 1.49
N LYS A 60 8.08 11.77 1.12
CA LYS A 60 8.69 12.80 1.96
C LYS A 60 7.71 13.96 2.07
N ALA A 61 7.38 14.36 3.30
CA ALA A 61 6.48 15.49 3.53
C ALA A 61 7.08 16.83 3.09
N TYR A 62 8.41 16.91 3.02
CA TYR A 62 9.13 18.10 2.62
C TYR A 62 10.36 17.74 1.79
N GLU A 63 10.47 18.38 0.63
CA GLU A 63 11.59 18.23 -0.28
C GLU A 63 12.51 19.45 -0.23
N VAL A 64 13.75 19.31 -0.69
CA VAL A 64 14.70 20.42 -0.76
C VAL A 64 14.16 21.55 -1.65
N ALA A 65 13.39 21.21 -2.70
CA ALA A 65 12.72 22.19 -3.54
C ALA A 65 11.69 23.03 -2.74
N ALA A 66 10.90 22.38 -1.86
CA ALA A 66 9.97 23.09 -0.98
C ALA A 66 10.71 23.98 0.02
N LEU A 67 11.84 23.52 0.58
CA LEU A 67 12.70 24.32 1.46
C LEU A 67 13.18 25.60 0.81
N LEU A 68 13.76 25.48 -0.38
CA LEU A 68 14.27 26.62 -1.12
C LEU A 68 13.14 27.56 -1.56
N GLY A 69 11.97 27.00 -1.87
CA GLY A 69 10.76 27.77 -2.19
C GLY A 69 10.27 28.61 -1.01
N ASP A 70 10.21 28.05 0.19
CA ASP A 70 9.75 28.78 1.39
C ASP A 70 10.76 29.87 1.79
N ILE A 71 12.07 29.56 1.77
CA ILE A 71 13.13 30.54 2.07
C ILE A 71 13.12 31.66 1.04
N GLY A 72 13.16 31.32 -0.25
CA GLY A 72 13.16 32.29 -1.34
C GLY A 72 11.88 33.12 -1.40
N GLY A 73 10.73 32.50 -1.12
CA GLY A 73 9.43 33.16 -1.05
C GLY A 73 9.36 34.18 0.09
N GLN A 74 9.80 33.81 1.30
CA GLN A 74 9.84 34.75 2.42
C GLN A 74 10.85 35.88 2.20
N MET A 75 12.06 35.57 1.73
CA MET A 75 13.09 36.59 1.45
C MET A 75 12.65 37.55 0.35
N GLY A 76 12.08 37.03 -0.74
CA GLY A 76 11.56 37.82 -1.84
C GLY A 76 10.37 38.68 -1.44
N LEU A 77 9.50 38.19 -0.55
CA LEU A 77 8.33 38.96 -0.09
C LEU A 77 8.69 40.06 0.90
N PHE A 78 9.55 39.79 1.88
CA PHE A 78 9.85 40.75 2.96
C PHE A 78 10.99 41.71 2.64
N ILE A 79 12.02 41.25 1.94
CA ILE A 79 13.23 42.05 1.65
C ILE A 79 13.27 42.46 0.17
N GLY A 80 12.55 41.74 -0.71
CA GLY A 80 12.73 41.90 -2.16
C GLY A 80 14.08 41.37 -2.65
N ALA A 81 14.79 40.63 -1.80
CA ALA A 81 16.13 40.12 -2.09
C ALA A 81 16.06 38.73 -2.72
N SER A 82 17.01 38.48 -3.62
CA SER A 82 17.24 37.18 -4.23
C SER A 82 18.69 36.74 -3.99
N ILE A 83 19.04 35.55 -4.48
CA ILE A 83 20.43 35.09 -4.44
C ILE A 83 21.39 36.02 -5.18
N LEU A 84 20.92 36.71 -6.23
CA LEU A 84 21.71 37.71 -6.95
C LEU A 84 22.04 38.89 -6.06
N THR A 85 21.07 39.35 -5.26
CA THR A 85 21.25 40.48 -4.32
C THR A 85 22.28 40.15 -3.23
N ILE A 86 22.37 38.88 -2.82
CA ILE A 86 23.41 38.41 -1.88
C ILE A 86 24.78 38.42 -2.56
N LEU A 87 24.88 37.96 -3.80
CA LEU A 87 26.13 37.96 -4.55
C LEU A 87 26.65 39.39 -4.79
N GLU A 88 25.76 40.32 -5.14
CA GLU A 88 26.10 41.75 -5.28
C GLU A 88 26.67 42.33 -3.97
N LEU A 89 26.11 41.96 -2.81
CA LEU A 89 26.62 42.42 -1.52
C LEU A 89 28.03 41.87 -1.25
N PHE A 90 28.29 40.61 -1.60
CA PHE A 90 29.62 40.01 -1.45
C PHE A 90 30.63 40.70 -2.37
N ASP A 91 30.31 40.89 -3.64
CA ASP A 91 31.19 41.58 -4.58
C ASP A 91 31.52 43.00 -4.09
N TYR A 92 30.52 43.75 -3.62
CA TYR A 92 30.74 45.08 -3.04
C TYR A 92 31.67 45.06 -1.82
N ILE A 93 31.56 44.06 -0.94
CA ILE A 93 32.42 43.94 0.24
C ILE A 93 33.85 43.52 -0.16
N TYR A 94 34.03 42.72 -1.21
CA TYR A 94 35.36 42.31 -1.69
C TYR A 94 36.08 43.38 -2.51
N GLU A 95 35.34 44.27 -3.17
CA GLU A 95 35.90 45.38 -3.95
C GLU A 95 36.31 46.58 -3.09
N VAL A 96 35.79 46.67 -1.86
CA VAL A 96 36.21 47.63 -0.81
C VAL A 96 37.44 47.11 -0.05
#